data_AF-C5B1Z1-F1
#
_entry.id   AF-C5B1Z1-F1
#
_cell.length_a   1.000
_cell.length_b   1.000
_cell.length_c   1.000
_cell.angle_alpha   90.00
_cell.angle_beta   90.00
_cell.angle_gamma   90.00
#
_symmetry.space_group_name_H-M   'P 1'
#
loop_
_entity.id
_entity.type
_entity.pdbx_description
1 polymer ?
#
loop_
_entity_poly.entity_id
_entity_poly.type
_entity_poly.pdbx_seq_one_letter_code
_entity_poly.pdbx_strand_id
1 'polypeptide(L)' 'MVGPVHPKAMPVLLTTKEECGTWLEAPTEEALRLQRPLPDGLMREVARGERHDGEAQGL' A
#
# COMPACT_ATOMS: atom_id res chain seq x y z
N MET A 1 -1.79 3.03 11.53
CA MET A 1 -0.33 2.95 11.74
C MET A 1 0.21 1.61 11.30
N VAL A 2 1.31 1.60 10.54
CA VAL A 2 2.00 0.38 10.04
C VAL A 2 3.16 -0.06 10.95
N GLY A 3 3.77 0.87 11.69
CA GLY A 3 4.95 0.62 12.52
C GLY A 3 4.87 -0.59 13.47
N PRO A 4 3.72 -0.91 14.10
CA PRO A 4 3.59 -2.11 14.92
C PRO A 4 3.73 -3.44 14.17
N VAL A 5 3.48 -3.46 12.85
CA VAL A 5 3.52 -4.67 12.01
C VAL A 5 4.80 -4.69 11.17
N HIS A 6 5.19 -3.56 10.59
CA HIS A 6 6.40 -3.43 9.78
C HIS A 6 7.26 -2.26 10.32
N PRO A 7 8.08 -2.50 11.35
CA PRO A 7 8.76 -1.45 12.10
C PRO A 7 9.83 -0.70 11.31
N LYS A 8 10.32 -1.29 10.21
CA LYS A 8 11.41 -0.72 9.42
C LYS A 8 10.98 0.40 8.48
N ALA A 9 9.82 0.25 7.84
CA ALA A 9 9.36 1.17 6.80
C ALA A 9 7.90 0.92 6.47
N MET A 10 7.22 1.94 5.95
CA MET A 10 5.91 1.80 5.33
C MET A 10 6.08 1.65 3.81
N PRO A 11 5.41 0.70 3.15
CA PRO A 11 5.42 0.64 1.70
C PRO A 11 4.73 1.89 1.12
N VAL A 12 5.18 2.31 -0.08
CA VAL A 12 4.51 3.37 -0.84
C VAL A 12 3.23 2.79 -1.43
N LEU A 13 2.10 3.42 -1.10
CA LEU A 13 0.78 3.03 -1.61
C LEU A 13 0.28 4.13 -2.54
N LEU A 14 0.06 3.79 -3.80
CA LEU A 14 -0.57 4.66 -4.79
C LEU A 14 -2.08 4.36 -4.76
N THR A 15 -2.90 5.39 -4.57
CA THR A 15 -4.33 5.26 -4.26
C THR A 15 -5.24 5.75 -5.37
N THR A 16 -4.66 6.36 -6.41
CA THR A 16 -5.38 6.93 -7.55
C THR A 16 -4.77 6.43 -8.86
N LYS A 17 -5.54 6.50 -9.95
CA LYS A 17 -5.04 6.11 -11.28
C LYS A 17 -3.96 7.06 -11.77
N GLU A 18 -4.10 8.33 -11.42
CA GLU A 18 -3.18 9.41 -11.77
C GLU A 18 -1.81 9.16 -11.12
N GLU A 19 -1.79 8.79 -9.83
CA GLU A 19 -0.54 8.41 -9.14
C GLU A 19 0.12 7.19 -9.79
N CYS A 20 -0.66 6.18 -10.19
CA CYS A 20 -0.14 5.03 -10.93
C CYS A 20 0.44 5.43 -12.28
N GLY A 21 -0.23 6.33 -13.02
CA GLY A 21 0.25 6.87 -14.29
C GLY A 21 1.57 7.62 -14.11
N THR A 22 1.64 8.54 -13.14
CA THR A 22 2.88 9.25 -12.81
C THR A 22 4.00 8.27 -12.44
N TRP A 23 3.71 7.23 -11.67
CA TRP A 23 4.72 6.24 -11.28
C TRP A 23 5.28 5.44 -12.46
N LEU A 24 4.43 5.07 -13.42
CA LEU A 24 4.80 4.22 -14.55
C LEU A 24 5.39 4.98 -15.73
N GLU A 25 5.00 6.25 -15.91
CA GLU A 25 5.22 6.99 -17.16
C GLU A 25 6.00 8.30 -16.99
N ALA A 26 5.96 8.93 -15.81
CA ALA A 26 6.66 10.21 -15.60
C ALA A 26 8.18 10.01 -15.43
N PRO A 27 8.99 11.08 -15.58
CA PRO A 27 10.39 11.03 -15.23
C PRO A 27 10.60 10.54 -13.79
N THR A 28 11.67 9.77 -13.57
CA THR A 28 11.97 9.16 -12.27
C THR A 28 11.90 10.15 -11.11
N GLU A 29 12.43 11.36 -11.29
CA GLU A 29 12.42 12.40 -10.24
C GLU A 29 11.01 12.79 -9.80
N GLU A 30 10.03 12.75 -10.70
CA GLU A 30 8.63 13.04 -10.41
C GLU A 30 7.95 11.85 -9.74
N ALA A 31 8.16 10.64 -10.25
CA ALA A 31 7.65 9.41 -9.63
C ALA A 31 8.14 9.24 -8.18
N LEU A 32 9.42 9.52 -7.92
CA LEU A 32 10.00 9.37 -6.57
C LEU A 32 9.41 10.37 -5.56
N ARG A 33 8.79 11.48 -5.98
CA ARG A 33 8.05 12.39 -5.07
C ARG A 33 6.81 11.74 -4.48
N LEU A 34 6.30 10.68 -5.09
CA LEU A 34 5.15 9.94 -4.57
C LEU A 34 5.51 9.06 -3.36
N GLN A 35 6.80 8.85 -3.07
CA GLN A 35 7.27 8.06 -1.92
C GLN A 35 7.01 8.78 -0.60
N ARG A 36 5.79 8.62 -0.08
CA ARG A 36 5.36 9.20 1.19
C ARG A 36 4.49 8.21 1.97
N PRO A 37 4.47 8.29 3.31
CA PRO A 37 3.54 7.50 4.12
C PRO A 37 2.08 7.84 3.77
N LEU A 38 1.22 6.82 3.70
CA LEU A 38 -0.22 7.03 3.59
C LEU A 38 -0.77 7.45 4.98
N PRO A 39 -1.69 8.42 5.06
CA PRO A 39 -2.35 8.78 6.32
C PRO A 39 -3.04 7.59 6.97
N ASP A 40 -2.92 7.49 8.29
CA ASP A 40 -3.46 6.35 9.06
C ASP A 40 -4.97 6.14 8.90
N GLY A 41 -5.73 7.23 8.76
CA GLY A 41 -7.18 7.18 8.60
C GLY A 41 -7.65 6.56 7.27
N LEU A 42 -6.73 6.32 6.33
CA LEU A 42 -7.01 5.67 5.05
C LEU A 42 -6.70 4.17 5.05
N MET A 43 -6.25 3.63 6.19
CA MET A 43 -5.91 2.21 6.33
C MET A 43 -6.77 1.51 7.38
N ARG A 44 -7.01 0.22 7.16
CA ARG A 44 -7.68 -0.67 8.11
C ARG A 44 -6.93 -1.99 8.18
N GLU A 45 -6.61 -2.44 9.40
CA GLU A 45 -6.15 -3.80 9.64
C GLU A 45 -7.34 -4.76 9.46
N VAL A 46 -7.23 -5.72 8.53
CA VAL A 46 -8.32 -6.65 8.18
C VAL A 46 -8.14 -8.06 8.73
N ALA A 47 -6.93 -8.41 9.17
CA ALA A 47 -6.60 -9.71 9.76
C ALA A 47 -5.30 -9.62 10.57
N ARG A 48 -5.12 -10.55 11.52
CA ARG A 48 -3.89 -10.73 12.31
C ARG A 48 -3.61 -12.22 12.48
N GLY A 49 -2.34 -12.63 12.41
CA GLY A 49 -1.93 -14.03 12.50
C GLY A 49 -1.26 -14.53 11.21
N GLU A 50 -1.15 -15.85 11.06
CA GLU A 50 -0.59 -16.46 9.85
C GLU A 50 -1.46 -16.20 8.62
N ARG A 51 -0.84 -16.15 7.43
CA ARG A 51 -1.58 -16.01 6.17
C ARG A 51 -2.36 -17.29 5.93
N HIS A 52 -3.68 -17.17 5.89
CA HIS A 52 -4.58 -18.20 5.41
C HIS A 52 -5.22 -17.72 4.10
N ASP A 53 -5.09 -18.52 3.04
CA ASP A 53 -5.90 -18.31 1.84
C ASP A 53 -7.34 -18.69 2.20
N GLY A 54 -8.31 -17.81 1.92
CA GLY A 54 -9.72 -18.13 2.20
C GLY A 54 -10.16 -19.37 1.43
N GLU A 55 -11.01 -20.21 2.04
CA GLU A 55 -11.69 -21.26 1.27
C GLU A 55 -12.39 -20.60 0.08
N ALA A 56 -12.11 -21.09 -1.12
CA ALA A 56 -12.85 -20.69 -2.31
C ALA A 56 -14.33 -20.90 -1.99
N GLN A 57 -15.07 -19.79 -1.85
CA GLN A 57 -16.51 -19.86 -1.64
C GLN A 57 -17.07 -20.66 -2.83
N GLY A 58 -17.51 -21.88 -2.52
CA GLY A 58 -17.95 -22.87 -3.50
C GLY A 58 -19.02 -22.28 -4.41
N LEU A 59 -18.95 -22.68 -5.68
CA LEU A 59 -20.01 -22.52 -6.67
C LEU A 59 -21.28 -23.25 -6.21
#